data_AF-A0A8T1V2H6-F1
#
_entry.id   AF-A0A8T1V2H6-F1
#
_cell.length_a   1.000
_cell.length_b   1.000
_cell.length_c   1.000
_cell.angle_alpha   90.00
_cell.angle_beta   90.00
_cell.angle_gamma   90.00
#
_symmetry.space_group_name_H-M   'P 1'
#
loop_
_entity.id
_entity.type
_entity.pdbx_description
1 polymer ?
#
loop_
_entity_poly.entity_id
_entity_poly.type
_entity_poly.pdbx_seq_one_letter_code
_entity_poly.pdbx_strand_id
1 'polypeptide(L)'
;MGMVSVLIFVIFAGFIVTKSQIPDYFIWAHWISPITWSFKALAVNQYRSDPMDVCVYEDVDYCTEYGLRMGEYYLGLFGIDTEKEWVVYGIIYTVAVYVIFMFLSFLALEYIRYEVPENVDVSEKTIEDESYVALHTPKTRSNHAGEHIMELDTREKNFTPVTVAFQDLWYSVPDPKNPKESLDLLKGINGFA
;
A
#
# COMPACT_ATOMS: atom_id res chain seq x y z
N MET A 1 6.98 -10.70 0.28
CA MET A 1 8.00 -9.77 0.83
C MET A 1 7.63 -9.24 2.21
N GLY A 2 6.43 -8.65 2.42
CA GLY A 2 6.04 -8.11 3.73
C GLY A 2 6.15 -9.11 4.90
N MET A 3 5.68 -10.33 4.73
CA MET A 3 5.76 -11.39 5.76
C MET A 3 7.20 -11.72 6.18
N VAL A 4 8.14 -11.76 5.23
CA VAL A 4 9.56 -12.02 5.51
C VAL A 4 10.18 -10.85 6.29
N SER A 5 9.79 -9.61 5.99
CA SER A 5 10.26 -8.44 6.75
C SER A 5 9.82 -8.49 8.22
N VAL A 6 8.58 -8.93 8.49
CA VAL A 6 8.07 -9.07 9.86
C VAL A 6 8.87 -10.12 10.63
N LEU A 7 9.21 -11.25 10.01
CA LEU A 7 10.02 -12.29 10.66
C LEU A 7 11.39 -11.76 11.10
N ILE A 8 12.03 -10.92 10.28
CA ILE A 8 13.30 -10.30 10.65
C ILE A 8 13.12 -9.42 11.91
N PHE A 9 12.08 -8.58 11.96
CA PHE A 9 11.80 -7.75 13.13
C PHE A 9 11.46 -8.55 14.39
N VAL A 10 10.84 -9.73 14.24
CA VAL A 10 10.53 -10.65 15.35
C VAL A 10 11.81 -11.28 15.93
N ILE A 11 12.77 -11.67 15.09
CA ILE A 11 14.05 -12.25 15.55
C ILE A 11 14.80 -11.26 16.47
N PHE A 12 14.80 -9.98 16.10
CA PHE A 12 15.45 -8.92 16.87
C PHE A 12 14.55 -8.28 17.94
N ALA A 13 13.36 -8.81 18.21
CA ALA A 13 12.39 -8.20 19.13
C ALA A 13 12.81 -8.23 20.61
N GLY A 14 13.86 -8.97 20.97
CA GLY A 14 14.37 -9.06 22.34
C GLY A 14 13.89 -10.29 23.13
N PHE A 15 12.95 -11.08 22.61
CA PHE A 15 12.49 -12.32 23.26
C PHE A 15 13.19 -13.59 22.74
N ILE A 16 13.56 -13.65 21.46
CA ILE A 16 14.32 -14.78 20.88
C ILE A 16 15.81 -14.61 21.18
N VAL A 17 16.33 -13.42 20.88
CA VAL A 17 17.70 -13.02 21.18
C VAL A 17 17.62 -11.84 22.13
N THR A 18 18.17 -11.98 23.34
CA THR A 18 18.20 -10.90 24.32
C THR A 18 19.12 -9.79 23.84
N LYS A 19 18.83 -8.54 24.21
CA LYS A 19 19.57 -7.35 23.78
C LYS A 19 21.08 -7.46 24.00
N SER A 20 21.51 -8.14 25.06
CA SER A 20 22.93 -8.34 25.42
C SER A 20 23.68 -9.32 24.53
N GLN A 21 22.97 -10.18 23.79
CA GLN A 21 23.57 -11.15 22.87
C GLN A 21 23.60 -10.65 21.42
N ILE A 22 22.96 -9.51 21.14
CA ILE A 22 22.95 -8.91 19.80
C ILE A 22 24.31 -8.24 19.56
N PRO A 23 25.02 -8.56 18.47
CA PRO A 23 26.26 -7.89 18.13
C PRO A 23 26.05 -6.38 17.92
N ASP A 24 27.02 -5.56 18.35
CA ASP A 24 26.91 -4.09 18.35
C ASP A 24 26.57 -3.50 16.97
N TYR A 25 26.99 -4.14 15.88
CA TYR A 25 26.69 -3.70 14.52
C TYR A 25 25.23 -3.90 14.10
N PHE A 26 24.46 -4.77 14.77
CA PHE A 26 23.05 -5.04 14.50
C PHE A 26 22.09 -4.46 15.55
N ILE A 27 22.60 -3.81 16.60
CA ILE A 27 21.76 -3.29 17.69
C ILE A 27 20.74 -2.25 17.21
N TRP A 28 21.03 -1.51 16.14
CA TRP A 28 20.11 -0.51 15.59
C TRP A 28 18.81 -1.14 15.08
N ALA A 29 18.85 -2.37 14.56
CA ALA A 29 17.67 -3.08 14.07
C ALA A 29 16.71 -3.44 15.21
N HIS A 30 17.26 -3.68 16.40
CA HIS A 30 16.48 -3.88 17.63
C HIS A 30 15.74 -2.59 18.01
N TRP A 31 16.40 -1.43 17.95
CA TRP A 31 15.81 -0.14 18.34
C TRP A 31 14.78 0.42 17.36
N ILE A 32 14.89 0.15 16.06
CA ILE A 32 13.91 0.62 15.07
C ILE A 32 12.64 -0.25 15.06
N SER A 33 12.74 -1.51 15.50
CA SER A 33 11.64 -2.47 15.45
C SER A 33 10.49 -2.07 16.40
N PRO A 34 9.26 -1.82 15.88
CA PRO A 34 8.12 -1.54 16.74
C PRO A 34 7.72 -2.72 17.62
N ILE A 35 8.09 -3.94 17.22
CA ILE A 35 7.84 -5.16 18.01
C ILE A 35 8.68 -5.14 19.29
N THR A 36 9.93 -4.69 19.22
CA THR A 36 10.81 -4.54 20.40
C THR A 36 10.19 -3.65 21.46
N TRP A 37 9.75 -2.44 21.06
CA TRP A 37 9.16 -1.47 21.98
C TRP A 37 7.85 -1.96 22.58
N SER A 38 7.03 -2.64 21.77
CA SER A 38 5.75 -3.22 22.21
C SER A 38 5.98 -4.36 23.21
N PHE A 39 6.90 -5.28 22.89
CA PHE A 39 7.26 -6.39 23.77
C PHE A 39 7.83 -5.89 25.10
N LYS A 40 8.75 -4.91 25.05
CA LYS A 40 9.31 -4.28 26.24
C LYS A 40 8.22 -3.65 27.12
N ALA A 41 7.32 -2.86 26.54
CA ALA A 41 6.24 -2.22 27.28
C ALA A 41 5.28 -3.25 27.92
N LEU A 42 4.94 -4.31 27.19
CA LEU A 42 4.08 -5.40 27.70
C LEU A 42 4.75 -6.18 28.82
N ALA A 43 6.04 -6.52 28.67
CA ALA A 43 6.79 -7.23 29.70
C ALA A 43 6.86 -6.39 30.98
N VAL A 44 7.24 -5.12 30.90
CA VAL A 44 7.28 -4.23 32.06
C VAL A 44 5.89 -4.09 32.70
N ASN A 45 4.83 -3.90 31.90
CA ASN A 45 3.46 -3.79 32.40
C ASN A 45 3.02 -5.05 33.18
N GLN A 46 3.36 -6.24 32.68
CA GLN A 46 2.98 -7.51 33.31
C GLN A 46 3.81 -7.80 34.56
N TYR A 47 5.13 -7.72 34.48
CA TYR A 47 6.03 -8.11 35.56
C TYR A 47 6.13 -7.06 36.67
N ARG A 48 5.80 -5.79 36.38
CA ARG A 48 5.75 -4.71 37.39
C ARG A 48 4.34 -4.45 37.92
N SER A 49 3.42 -5.36 37.65
CA SER A 49 2.08 -5.37 38.25
C SER A 49 2.14 -5.91 39.68
N ASP A 50 1.23 -5.44 40.53
CA ASP A 50 1.16 -5.82 41.95
C ASP A 50 1.24 -7.33 42.25
N PRO A 51 0.60 -8.25 41.48
CA PRO A 51 0.70 -9.69 41.77
C PRO A 51 2.07 -10.30 41.46
N MET A 52 2.86 -9.70 40.56
CA MET A 52 4.17 -10.20 40.14
C MET A 52 5.32 -9.42 40.79
N ASP A 53 5.05 -8.23 41.31
CA ASP A 53 6.03 -7.36 41.95
C ASP A 53 6.15 -7.62 43.47
N VAL A 54 6.28 -8.90 43.83
CA VAL A 54 6.35 -9.38 45.22
C VAL A 54 7.75 -9.91 45.57
N CYS A 55 8.09 -9.91 46.86
CA CYS A 55 9.34 -10.49 47.36
C CYS A 55 9.29 -12.02 47.44
N VAL A 56 8.14 -12.59 47.80
CA VAL A 56 7.95 -14.02 47.95
C VAL A 56 6.94 -14.50 46.91
N TYR A 57 7.33 -15.47 46.08
CA TYR A 57 6.47 -16.08 45.08
C TYR A 57 6.73 -17.58 45.03
N GLU A 58 5.67 -18.40 45.14
CA GLU A 58 5.76 -19.87 45.17
C GLU A 58 6.84 -20.41 46.13
N ASP A 59 6.83 -19.93 47.38
CA ASP A 59 7.75 -20.32 48.47
C ASP A 59 9.23 -19.96 48.27
N VAL A 60 9.56 -19.12 47.27
CA VAL A 60 10.91 -18.57 47.05
C VAL A 60 10.96 -17.08 47.41
N ASP A 61 11.93 -16.66 48.23
CA ASP A 61 12.15 -15.26 48.63
C ASP A 61 13.26 -14.59 47.80
N TYR A 62 12.83 -13.93 46.72
CA TYR A 62 13.71 -13.22 45.78
C TYR A 62 14.42 -12.03 46.41
N CYS A 63 13.79 -11.37 47.39
CA CYS A 63 14.37 -10.19 48.03
C CYS A 63 15.57 -10.55 48.92
N THR A 64 15.53 -11.71 49.58
CA THR A 64 16.67 -12.18 50.40
C THR A 64 17.76 -12.88 49.58
N GLU A 65 17.39 -13.58 48.50
CA GLU A 65 18.34 -14.37 47.70
C GLU A 65 19.04 -13.53 46.63
N TYR A 66 18.30 -12.64 45.95
CA TYR A 66 18.80 -11.86 44.82
C TYR A 66 18.79 -10.35 45.08
N GLY A 67 18.19 -9.88 46.18
CA GLY A 67 18.08 -8.44 46.47
C GLY A 67 17.10 -7.68 45.57
N LEU A 68 16.29 -8.41 44.80
CA LEU A 68 15.36 -7.88 43.79
C LEU A 68 13.97 -8.46 44.02
N ARG A 69 12.93 -7.77 43.55
CA ARG A 69 11.57 -8.33 43.51
C ARG A 69 11.47 -9.37 42.40
N MET A 70 10.52 -10.29 42.51
CA MET A 70 10.30 -11.35 41.52
C MET A 70 10.17 -10.79 40.09
N GLY A 71 9.30 -9.79 39.90
CA GLY A 71 9.13 -9.13 38.60
C GLY A 71 10.39 -8.47 38.04
N GLU A 72 11.19 -7.81 38.88
CA GLU A 72 12.46 -7.19 38.47
C GLU A 72 13.51 -8.24 38.11
N TYR A 73 13.56 -9.34 38.85
CA TYR A 73 14.45 -10.46 38.58
C TYR A 73 14.17 -11.10 37.21
N TYR A 74 12.90 -11.41 36.91
CA TYR A 74 12.52 -11.99 35.62
C TYR A 74 12.79 -11.03 34.45
N LEU A 75 12.50 -9.73 34.59
CA LEU A 75 12.84 -8.73 33.58
C LEU A 75 14.36 -8.65 33.35
N GLY A 76 15.14 -8.74 34.43
CA GLY A 76 16.61 -8.75 34.40
C GLY A 76 17.18 -9.94 33.63
N LEU A 77 16.59 -11.14 33.75
CA LEU A 77 17.01 -12.33 33.00
C LEU A 77 16.92 -12.14 31.47
N PHE A 78 15.92 -11.40 31.01
CA PHE A 78 15.75 -11.07 29.59
C PHE A 78 16.50 -9.79 29.15
N GLY A 79 17.18 -9.11 30.07
CA GLY A 79 17.89 -7.85 29.81
C GLY A 79 16.95 -6.69 29.48
N ILE A 80 15.74 -6.70 30.08
CA ILE A 80 14.72 -5.67 29.89
C ILE A 80 14.78 -4.68 31.06
N ASP A 81 14.78 -3.39 30.75
CA ASP A 81 14.78 -2.34 31.76
C ASP A 81 13.50 -2.41 32.65
N THR A 82 13.66 -2.29 33.97
CA THR A 82 12.59 -2.55 34.96
C THR A 82 11.72 -1.34 35.31
N GLU A 83 12.09 -0.15 34.81
CA GLU A 83 11.42 1.10 35.13
C GLU A 83 10.06 1.20 34.43
N LYS A 84 9.02 1.60 35.18
CA LYS A 84 7.65 1.72 34.65
C LYS A 84 7.52 2.81 33.56
N GLU A 85 8.48 3.75 33.49
CA GLU A 85 8.52 4.81 32.48
C GLU A 85 8.63 4.26 31.05
N TRP A 86 9.27 3.10 30.87
CA TRP A 86 9.41 2.45 29.57
C TRP A 86 8.08 2.08 28.93
N VAL A 87 7.02 1.87 29.72
CA VAL A 87 5.67 1.63 29.19
C VAL A 87 5.18 2.87 28.44
N VAL A 88 5.36 4.06 29.02
CA VAL A 88 4.94 5.32 28.40
C VAL A 88 5.76 5.60 27.14
N TYR A 89 7.08 5.40 27.19
CA TYR A 89 7.93 5.53 26.01
C TYR A 89 7.54 4.56 24.89
N GLY A 90 7.21 3.31 25.21
CA GLY A 90 6.71 2.34 24.23
C GLY A 90 5.39 2.78 23.57
N ILE A 91 4.46 3.33 24.35
CA ILE A 91 3.19 3.87 23.81
C ILE A 91 3.44 5.07 22.90
N ILE A 92 4.25 6.03 23.34
CA ILE A 92 4.59 7.21 22.51
C ILE A 92 5.28 6.78 21.21
N TYR A 93 6.24 5.87 21.30
CA TYR A 93 6.95 5.33 20.14
C TYR A 93 6.00 4.65 19.14
N THR A 94 5.13 3.76 19.62
CA THR A 94 4.18 3.04 18.75
C THR A 94 3.20 3.99 18.07
N VAL A 95 2.70 5.01 18.78
CA VAL A 95 1.86 6.06 18.19
C VAL A 95 2.63 6.86 17.13
N ALA A 96 3.86 7.26 17.43
CA ALA A 96 4.70 8.01 16.49
C ALA A 96 4.98 7.20 15.22
N VAL A 97 5.37 5.94 15.36
CA VAL A 97 5.63 5.03 14.23
C VAL A 97 4.35 4.81 13.41
N TYR A 98 3.19 4.65 14.05
CA TYR A 98 1.91 4.56 13.34
C TYR A 98 1.63 5.81 12.49
N VAL A 99 1.77 7.01 13.06
CA VAL A 99 1.55 8.27 12.33
C VAL A 99 2.55 8.43 11.18
N ILE A 100 3.82 8.06 11.39
CA ILE A 100 4.85 8.11 10.35
C ILE A 100 4.51 7.15 9.20
N PHE A 101 4.15 5.90 9.48
CA PHE A 101 3.77 4.94 8.43
C PHE A 101 2.48 5.35 7.72
N MET A 102 1.51 5.91 8.43
CA MET A 102 0.29 6.47 7.81
C MET A 102 0.63 7.62 6.87
N PHE A 103 1.50 8.53 7.30
CA PHE A 103 1.93 9.67 6.48
C PHE A 103 2.75 9.20 5.26
N LEU A 104 3.68 8.26 5.44
CA LEU A 104 4.43 7.65 4.34
C LEU A 104 3.51 6.91 3.37
N SER A 105 2.46 6.24 3.87
CA SER A 105 1.44 5.61 3.03
C SER A 105 0.64 6.64 2.25
N PHE A 106 0.30 7.77 2.86
CA PHE A 106 -0.37 8.88 2.18
C PHE A 106 0.51 9.44 1.05
N LEU A 107 1.79 9.72 1.33
CA LEU A 107 2.75 10.17 0.32
C LEU A 107 2.95 9.11 -0.78
N ALA A 108 3.07 7.84 -0.41
CA ALA A 108 3.22 6.76 -1.39
C ALA A 108 2.02 6.74 -2.34
N LEU A 109 0.79 6.89 -1.85
CA LEU A 109 -0.40 6.91 -2.70
C LEU A 109 -0.51 8.17 -3.56
N GLU A 110 -0.06 9.32 -3.07
CA GLU A 110 -0.08 10.59 -3.81
C GLU A 110 0.98 10.61 -4.93
N TYR A 111 2.19 10.15 -4.64
CA TYR A 111 3.34 10.26 -5.55
C TYR A 111 3.60 9.00 -6.37
N ILE A 112 3.18 7.82 -5.91
CA ILE A 112 3.27 6.57 -6.69
C ILE A 112 1.94 6.36 -7.39
N ARG A 113 1.85 6.88 -8.61
CA ARG A 113 0.77 6.53 -9.53
C ARG A 113 0.94 5.04 -9.85
N TYR A 114 0.06 4.19 -9.31
CA TYR A 114 -0.02 2.80 -9.72
C TYR A 114 -0.57 2.82 -11.14
N GLU A 115 0.33 2.83 -12.13
CA GLU A 115 -0.08 2.75 -13.54
C GLU A 115 -0.95 1.51 -13.69
N VAL A 116 -2.17 1.76 -14.19
CA VAL A 116 -3.16 0.76 -14.55
C VAL A 116 -2.47 -0.30 -15.40
N PRO A 117 -2.79 -1.60 -15.25
CA PRO A 117 -2.15 -2.63 -16.04
C PRO A 117 -2.12 -2.25 -17.53
N GLU A 118 -1.02 -2.61 -18.18
CA GLU A 118 -0.60 -2.29 -19.56
C GLU A 118 -1.67 -2.57 -20.65
N ASN A 119 -2.81 -3.16 -20.27
CA ASN A 119 -3.95 -3.43 -21.12
C ASN A 119 -4.98 -2.29 -21.21
N VAL A 120 -4.78 -1.14 -20.54
CA VAL A 120 -5.64 0.04 -20.70
C VAL A 120 -4.77 1.29 -20.87
N ASP A 121 -4.28 1.49 -22.10
CA ASP A 121 -3.59 2.72 -22.52
C ASP A 121 -4.59 3.88 -22.56
N VAL A 122 -4.64 4.64 -21.46
CA VAL A 122 -5.20 6.01 -21.42
C VAL A 122 -4.01 6.97 -21.33
N SER A 123 -3.12 6.91 -22.32
CA SER A 123 -2.21 8.02 -22.59
C SER A 123 -3.05 9.25 -22.92
N GLU A 124 -3.13 10.17 -21.97
CA GLU A 124 -3.54 11.54 -22.22
C GLU A 124 -2.53 12.12 -23.20
N LYS A 125 -2.87 12.08 -24.50
CA LYS A 125 -2.06 12.70 -25.53
C LYS A 125 -1.81 14.13 -25.08
N THR A 126 -0.54 14.47 -24.92
CA THR A 126 -0.08 15.85 -24.90
C THR A 126 -0.70 16.48 -26.15
N ILE A 127 -1.61 17.42 -25.93
CA ILE A 127 -2.01 18.35 -26.98
C ILE A 127 -0.71 19.13 -27.22
N GLU A 128 0.10 18.65 -28.16
CA GLU A 128 1.09 19.49 -28.83
C GLU A 128 0.35 20.76 -29.19
N ASP A 129 0.93 21.93 -28.88
CA ASP A 129 0.38 23.26 -29.16
C ASP A 129 -0.06 23.36 -30.63
N GLU A 130 -1.23 22.82 -30.97
CA GLU A 130 -1.98 23.23 -32.13
C GLU A 130 -2.45 24.62 -31.73
N SER A 131 -1.66 25.61 -32.15
CA SER A 131 -2.05 27.00 -32.13
C SER A 131 -3.47 27.08 -32.69
N TYR A 132 -4.45 27.22 -31.82
CA TYR A 132 -5.84 27.41 -32.21
C TYR A 132 -5.89 28.74 -32.96
N VAL A 133 -5.72 28.69 -34.27
CA VAL A 133 -5.98 29.84 -35.13
C VAL A 133 -7.50 29.93 -35.19
N ALA A 134 -8.04 30.97 -34.54
CA ALA A 134 -9.45 31.31 -34.64
C ALA A 134 -9.77 31.68 -36.10
N LEU A 135 -10.14 30.68 -36.90
CA LEU A 135 -10.64 30.87 -38.25
C LEU A 135 -12.06 31.43 -38.17
N HIS A 136 -12.20 32.71 -38.51
CA HIS A 136 -13.50 33.31 -38.71
C HIS A 136 -14.20 32.61 -39.88
N THR A 137 -15.40 32.08 -39.64
CA THR A 137 -16.27 31.56 -40.70
C THR A 137 -16.51 32.69 -41.71
N PRO A 138 -16.41 32.42 -43.02
CA PRO A 138 -16.59 33.45 -44.04
C PRO A 138 -18.05 33.87 -44.05
N LYS A 139 -18.38 34.92 -43.27
CA LYS A 139 -19.61 35.67 -43.44
C LYS A 139 -19.46 36.49 -44.72
N THR A 140 -20.44 36.33 -45.59
CA THR A 140 -20.55 36.96 -46.90
C THR A 140 -20.21 38.46 -46.86
N ARG A 141 -19.29 38.85 -47.76
CA ARG A 141 -18.74 40.19 -48.08
C ARG A 141 -17.44 40.56 -47.35
N SER A 142 -16.34 40.03 -47.88
CA SER A 142 -15.08 40.77 -47.97
C SER A 142 -14.54 40.63 -49.41
N ASN A 143 -14.24 41.75 -50.06
CA ASN A 143 -13.75 41.87 -51.44
C ASN A 143 -12.24 41.59 -51.52
N HIS A 144 -11.77 40.49 -50.94
CA HIS A 144 -10.40 40.03 -51.14
C HIS A 144 -10.40 38.59 -51.63
N ALA A 145 -10.18 38.45 -52.93
CA ALA A 145 -9.84 37.19 -53.58
C ALA A 145 -8.44 36.77 -53.11
N GLY A 146 -8.40 36.06 -51.99
CA GLY A 146 -7.25 35.32 -51.52
C GLY A 146 -7.74 33.93 -51.11
N GLU A 147 -7.75 33.01 -52.06
CA GLU A 147 -8.02 31.60 -51.79
C GLU A 147 -6.83 31.06 -50.98
N HIS A 148 -7.02 30.89 -49.67
CA HIS A 148 -5.99 30.31 -48.80
C HIS A 148 -6.10 28.80 -48.87
N ILE A 149 -5.31 28.19 -49.76
CA ILE A 149 -5.11 26.75 -49.80
C ILE A 149 -4.05 26.41 -48.74
N MET A 150 -4.45 25.66 -47.71
CA MET A 150 -3.54 25.16 -46.68
C MET A 150 -3.23 23.69 -47.01
N GLU A 151 -1.99 23.44 -47.41
CA GLU A 151 -1.49 22.09 -47.70
C GLU A 151 -1.25 21.37 -46.37
N LEU A 152 -2.17 20.46 -46.03
CA LEU A 152 -2.04 19.59 -44.86
C LEU A 152 -1.04 18.50 -45.21
N ASP A 153 0.07 18.44 -44.47
CA ASP A 153 1.02 17.34 -44.57
C ASP A 153 0.34 16.09 -44.02
N THR A 154 -0.24 15.28 -44.91
CA THR A 154 -0.84 14.00 -44.54
C THR A 154 0.27 13.06 -44.13
N ARG A 155 0.60 13.04 -42.84
CA ARG A 155 1.45 12.00 -42.25
C ARG A 155 0.79 10.65 -42.53
N GLU A 156 1.29 9.94 -43.53
CA GLU A 156 0.90 8.56 -43.82
C GLU A 156 1.21 7.71 -42.58
N LYS A 157 0.19 7.49 -41.76
CA LYS A 157 0.22 6.40 -40.80
C LYS A 157 0.08 5.13 -41.65
N ASN A 158 1.15 4.34 -41.73
CA ASN A 158 1.10 2.97 -42.23
C ASN A 158 0.18 2.15 -41.31
N PHE A 159 -1.11 2.33 -41.49
CA PHE A 159 -2.15 1.54 -40.89
C PHE A 159 -2.63 0.61 -42.00
N THR A 160 -2.35 -0.67 -41.88
CA THR A 160 -3.03 -1.69 -42.68
C THR A 160 -4.43 -1.82 -42.11
N PRO A 161 -5.49 -1.35 -42.80
CA PRO A 161 -6.85 -1.48 -42.27
C PRO A 161 -7.20 -2.96 -42.20
N VAL A 162 -7.43 -3.43 -40.98
CA VAL A 162 -7.96 -4.78 -40.74
C VAL A 162 -9.47 -4.63 -40.61
N THR A 163 -10.20 -5.18 -41.59
CA THR A 163 -11.66 -5.27 -41.55
C THR A 163 -12.07 -6.49 -40.73
N VAL A 164 -12.95 -6.30 -39.76
CA VAL A 164 -13.47 -7.40 -38.92
C VAL A 164 -14.70 -7.97 -39.62
N ALA A 165 -14.65 -9.24 -40.00
CA ALA A 165 -15.82 -9.97 -40.48
C ALA A 165 -16.38 -10.83 -39.35
N PHE A 166 -17.70 -10.81 -39.16
CA PHE A 166 -18.40 -11.71 -38.26
C PHE A 166 -19.28 -12.66 -39.08
N GLN A 167 -19.26 -13.92 -38.68
CA GLN A 167 -20.05 -14.99 -39.27
C GLN A 167 -20.86 -15.66 -38.17
N ASP A 168 -22.13 -15.90 -38.46
CA ASP A 168 -23.10 -16.54 -37.59
C ASP A 168 -23.23 -15.88 -36.21
N LEU A 169 -23.35 -14.54 -36.19
CA LEU A 169 -23.57 -13.79 -34.95
C LEU A 169 -24.88 -14.25 -34.28
N TRP A 170 -24.76 -14.70 -33.03
CA TRP A 170 -25.88 -15.10 -32.18
C TRP A 170 -25.89 -14.28 -30.90
N TYR A 171 -26.98 -13.54 -30.68
CA TYR A 171 -27.21 -12.77 -29.46
C TYR A 171 -28.56 -13.15 -28.86
N SER A 172 -28.57 -13.50 -27.57
CA SER A 172 -29.78 -13.86 -26.83
C SER A 172 -29.87 -13.11 -25.51
N VAL A 173 -31.10 -12.83 -25.10
CA VAL A 173 -31.41 -12.10 -23.87
C VAL A 173 -32.45 -12.92 -23.08
N PRO A 174 -32.36 -13.00 -21.74
CA PRO A 174 -33.37 -13.67 -20.93
C PRO A 174 -34.75 -13.01 -21.10
N ASP A 175 -35.82 -13.81 -21.20
CA ASP A 175 -37.18 -13.27 -21.30
C ASP A 175 -37.56 -12.54 -19.99
N PRO A 176 -37.95 -11.26 -20.05
CA PRO A 176 -38.36 -10.50 -18.87
C PRO A 176 -39.60 -11.08 -18.17
N LYS A 177 -40.42 -11.91 -18.83
CA LYS A 177 -41.59 -12.56 -18.24
C LYS A 177 -41.30 -13.95 -17.69
N ASN A 178 -40.26 -14.63 -18.19
CA ASN A 178 -39.88 -15.96 -17.74
C ASN A 178 -38.34 -16.13 -17.77
N PRO A 179 -37.63 -15.86 -16.66
CA PRO A 179 -36.16 -15.80 -16.65
C PRO A 179 -35.46 -17.15 -16.89
N LYS A 180 -36.20 -18.24 -17.08
CA LYS A 180 -35.66 -19.56 -17.45
C LYS A 180 -35.62 -19.81 -18.96
N GLU A 181 -36.21 -18.92 -19.75
CA GLU A 181 -36.21 -18.99 -21.22
C GLU A 181 -35.42 -17.80 -21.77
N SER A 182 -34.59 -18.05 -22.78
CA SER A 182 -33.83 -17.02 -23.49
C SER A 182 -34.42 -16.77 -24.87
N LEU A 183 -34.58 -15.50 -25.22
CA LEU A 183 -35.03 -15.05 -26.53
C LEU A 183 -33.82 -14.78 -27.41
N ASP A 184 -33.75 -15.44 -28.56
CA ASP A 184 -32.73 -15.20 -29.59
C ASP A 184 -33.08 -13.93 -30.38
N LEU A 185 -32.32 -12.86 -30.20
CA LEU A 185 -32.57 -11.57 -30.86
C LEU A 185 -31.85 -11.44 -32.20
N LEU A 186 -30.66 -12.04 -32.32
CA LEU A 186 -29.90 -12.10 -33.56
C LEU A 186 -29.44 -13.53 -33.75
N LYS A 187 -29.59 -14.10 -34.94
CA LYS A 187 -29.17 -15.47 -35.24
C LYS A 187 -28.79 -15.60 -36.70
N GLY A 188 -27.56 -16.06 -36.96
CA GLY A 188 -27.07 -16.31 -38.32
C GLY A 188 -26.78 -15.02 -39.11
N ILE A 189 -26.46 -13.93 -38.42
CA ILE A 189 -26.12 -12.67 -39.10
C ILE A 189 -24.64 -12.68 -39.48
N ASN A 190 -24.39 -12.40 -40.76
CA ASN A 190 -23.06 -12.29 -41.35
C ASN A 190 -22.82 -10.85 -41.76
N GLY A 191 -21.61 -10.33 -41.56
CA GLY A 191 -21.28 -8.95 -41.91
C GLY A 191 -19.80 -8.63 -41.78
N PHE A 192 -19.45 -7.42 -42.19
CA PHE A 192 -18.09 -6.88 -42.11
C PHE A 192 -18.14 -5.45 -41.55
N ALA A 193 -17.15 -5.08 -40.75
CA ALA A 193 -17.00 -3.78 -40.08
C ALA A 193 -15.57 -3.26 -40.24
#